data_AF-A0AA50Z047-F1
#
_entry.id   AF-A0AA50Z047-F1
#
_cell.length_a   1.000
_cell.length_b   1.000
_cell.length_c   1.000
_cell.angle_alpha   90.00
_cell.angle_beta   90.00
_cell.angle_gamma   90.00
#
_symmetry.space_group_name_H-M   'P 1'
#
loop_
_entity.id
_entity.type
_entity.pdbx_description
1 polymer ?
#
loop_
_entity_poly.entity_id
_entity_poly.type
_entity_poly.pdbx_seq_one_letter_code
_entity_poly.pdbx_strand_id
1 'polypeptide(L)'
;TQKTNVIVNTKTVESFTKVKPFNQIDGTITYGSYSNIGPLTEKELTVHYRNNSPFLTVTRVERLIEVSHWGNIAIEEKIEVEHTGAKLKGPFSRYDYQQDHHSGPASVRSYKTILPASASDVYYRDTNGNISTSNMKVKKDLVELDLRPRYPLFGGWRSHYTLGYNVPSYEYLYHSGDEFLLKMRAIDHIFDDMQVDELVTKIILPEGSSNIKLNMPYSVARIPDSLHFTYLDTTGRPVISFTKKNVVENHIQDFQLR
;
A
#
# COMPACT_ATOMS: atom_id res chain seq x y z
N THR A 1 -30.24 22.46 -3.91
CA THR A 1 -29.42 23.21 -2.93
C THR A 1 -28.12 22.48 -2.72
N GLN A 2 -26.99 23.18 -2.58
CA GLN A 2 -25.67 22.58 -2.39
C GLN A 2 -25.15 22.88 -0.99
N LYS A 3 -24.61 21.86 -0.30
CA LYS A 3 -24.03 21.95 1.03
C LYS A 3 -22.72 21.16 1.05
N THR A 4 -21.67 21.75 1.63
CA THR A 4 -20.35 21.13 1.70
C THR A 4 -19.89 21.08 3.15
N ASN A 5 -19.48 19.91 3.63
CA ASN A 5 -18.91 19.74 4.96
C ASN A 5 -17.43 19.37 4.82
N VAL A 6 -16.55 20.13 5.47
CA VAL A 6 -15.13 19.83 5.61
C VAL A 6 -14.90 19.39 7.04
N ILE A 7 -14.37 18.18 7.21
CA ILE A 7 -14.06 17.61 8.52
C ILE A 7 -12.54 17.52 8.62
N VAL A 8 -11.95 18.21 9.59
CA VAL A 8 -10.52 18.10 9.89
C VAL A 8 -10.29 17.28 11.16
N ASN A 9 -9.08 16.73 11.32
CA ASN A 9 -8.71 15.91 12.47
C ASN A 9 -8.36 16.72 13.73
N THR A 10 -8.33 18.05 13.64
CA THR A 10 -8.06 18.94 14.78
C THR A 10 -9.24 19.84 15.12
N LYS A 11 -9.43 20.10 16.41
CA LYS A 11 -10.48 21.01 16.90
C LYS A 11 -10.26 22.45 16.40
N THR A 12 -9.01 22.85 16.28
CA THR A 12 -8.61 24.19 15.83
C THR A 12 -8.29 24.18 14.34
N VAL A 13 -8.83 25.18 13.64
CA VAL A 13 -8.49 25.51 12.25
C VAL A 13 -7.83 26.88 12.28
N GLU A 14 -6.66 27.01 11.68
CA GLU A 14 -5.88 28.26 11.67
C GLU A 14 -6.48 29.28 10.68
N SER A 15 -6.81 28.83 9.47
CA SER A 15 -7.48 29.67 8.47
C SER A 15 -8.32 28.85 7.50
N PHE A 16 -9.37 29.44 6.93
CA PHE A 16 -10.20 28.81 5.90
C PHE A 16 -10.89 29.87 5.02
N THR A 17 -11.30 29.49 3.81
CA THR A 17 -12.02 30.38 2.89
C THR A 17 -13.43 30.72 3.41
N LYS A 18 -13.74 32.01 3.60
CA LYS A 18 -15.00 32.46 4.21
C LYS A 18 -16.12 32.72 3.18
N VAL A 19 -16.67 31.66 2.56
CA VAL A 19 -17.79 31.76 1.62
C VAL A 19 -19.14 31.70 2.35
N LYS A 20 -19.83 32.84 2.53
CA LYS A 20 -21.14 32.89 3.22
C LYS A 20 -22.25 32.18 2.42
N PRO A 21 -23.20 31.47 3.07
CA PRO A 21 -23.22 31.15 4.50
C PRO A 21 -22.21 30.05 4.84
N PHE A 22 -21.52 30.20 5.96
CA PHE A 22 -20.67 29.15 6.53
C PHE A 22 -20.85 29.10 8.05
N ASN A 23 -20.59 27.95 8.64
CA ASN A 23 -20.54 27.74 10.08
C ASN A 23 -19.33 26.87 10.42
N GLN A 24 -18.70 27.11 11.57
CA GLN A 24 -17.56 26.33 12.05
C GLN A 24 -17.86 25.84 13.46
N ILE A 25 -17.79 24.53 13.68
CA ILE A 25 -17.98 23.88 14.97
C ILE A 25 -16.91 22.80 15.11
N ASP A 26 -16.04 22.89 16.12
CA ASP A 26 -15.10 21.85 16.53
C ASP A 26 -14.32 21.17 15.37
N GLY A 27 -13.68 21.96 14.50
CA GLY A 27 -12.93 21.42 13.35
C GLY A 27 -13.79 20.98 12.16
N THR A 28 -15.11 21.09 12.26
CA THR A 28 -16.03 20.90 11.14
C THR A 28 -16.43 22.25 10.57
N ILE A 29 -16.19 22.46 9.27
CA ILE A 29 -16.60 23.66 8.54
C ILE A 29 -17.74 23.27 7.60
N THR A 30 -18.91 23.87 7.81
CA THR A 30 -20.10 23.66 6.99
C THR A 30 -20.33 24.88 6.11
N TYR A 31 -20.37 24.68 4.80
CA TYR A 31 -20.70 25.70 3.79
C TYR A 31 -22.11 25.48 3.24
N GLY A 32 -22.80 26.58 2.97
CA GLY A 32 -24.14 26.57 2.40
C GLY A 32 -25.25 26.47 3.47
N SER A 33 -26.50 26.21 3.08
CA SER A 33 -26.93 25.79 1.74
C SER A 33 -26.89 26.91 0.71
N TYR A 34 -26.41 26.62 -0.50
CA TYR A 34 -26.45 27.52 -1.65
C TYR A 34 -27.58 27.11 -2.62
N SER A 35 -28.33 28.09 -3.12
CA SER A 35 -29.40 27.92 -4.13
C SER A 35 -29.05 28.67 -5.42
N ASN A 36 -29.63 28.24 -6.56
CA ASN A 36 -29.52 28.89 -7.86
C ASN A 36 -28.08 29.16 -8.34
N ILE A 37 -27.19 28.18 -8.14
CA ILE A 37 -25.81 28.25 -8.65
C ILE A 37 -25.83 27.96 -10.16
N GLY A 38 -25.15 28.79 -10.95
CA GLY A 38 -25.03 28.60 -12.39
C GLY A 38 -24.23 27.34 -12.75
N PRO A 39 -24.43 26.77 -13.96
CA PRO A 39 -23.67 25.61 -14.40
C PRO A 39 -22.17 25.93 -14.43
N LEU A 40 -21.34 24.94 -14.07
CA LEU A 40 -19.87 25.04 -14.04
C LEU A 40 -19.31 26.18 -13.17
N THR A 41 -20.02 26.56 -12.11
CA THR A 41 -19.49 27.52 -11.12
C THR A 41 -18.41 26.87 -10.28
N GLU A 42 -17.22 27.47 -10.28
CA GLU A 42 -16.08 27.03 -9.46
C GLU A 42 -15.71 28.10 -8.43
N LYS A 43 -15.30 27.67 -7.24
CA LYS A 43 -14.75 28.54 -6.18
C LYS A 43 -13.64 27.80 -5.46
N GLU A 44 -12.52 28.50 -5.25
CA GLU A 44 -11.39 27.95 -4.52
C GLU A 44 -11.71 27.82 -3.01
N LEU A 45 -11.38 26.66 -2.45
CA LEU A 45 -11.54 26.34 -1.04
C LEU A 45 -10.18 25.97 -0.46
N THR A 46 -9.70 26.78 0.49
CA THR A 46 -8.44 26.57 1.19
C THR A 46 -8.74 26.42 2.67
N VAL A 47 -8.10 25.44 3.32
CA VAL A 47 -8.19 25.21 4.77
C VAL A 47 -6.79 24.92 5.31
N HIS A 48 -6.37 25.66 6.33
CA HIS A 48 -5.12 25.49 7.04
C HIS A 48 -5.41 25.03 8.46
N TYR A 49 -4.90 23.85 8.80
CA TYR A 49 -5.06 23.23 10.11
C TYR A 49 -3.82 22.41 10.43
N ARG A 50 -3.64 22.08 11.70
CA ARG A 50 -2.52 21.25 12.13
C ARG A 50 -2.82 19.79 11.80
N ASN A 51 -1.90 19.10 11.14
CA ASN A 51 -2.02 17.66 10.93
C ASN A 51 -0.67 16.98 11.19
N ASN A 52 -0.60 16.17 12.26
CA ASN A 52 0.59 15.39 12.60
C ASN A 52 0.45 13.91 12.23
N SER A 53 -0.53 13.54 11.40
CA SER A 53 -0.67 12.16 10.93
C SER A 53 0.60 11.68 10.22
N PRO A 54 0.88 10.36 10.21
CA PRO A 54 2.03 9.79 9.54
C PRO A 54 1.85 9.87 8.01
N PHE A 55 2.46 10.87 7.38
CA PHE A 55 2.40 11.04 5.93
C PHE A 55 3.41 10.11 5.25
N LEU A 56 2.99 8.88 4.99
CA LEU A 56 3.74 7.89 4.24
C LEU A 56 3.18 7.76 2.83
N THR A 57 4.07 7.66 1.86
CA THR A 57 3.74 7.33 0.48
C THR A 57 4.63 6.18 0.06
N VAL A 58 4.03 5.15 -0.53
CA VAL A 58 4.78 4.06 -1.14
C VAL A 58 5.11 4.49 -2.56
N THR A 59 6.36 4.90 -2.81
CA THR A 59 6.78 5.41 -4.11
C THR A 59 6.73 4.31 -5.18
N ARG A 60 7.07 3.08 -4.78
CA ARG A 60 7.05 1.92 -5.67
C ARG A 60 6.86 0.61 -4.92
N VAL A 61 5.99 -0.25 -5.44
CA VAL A 61 5.84 -1.65 -5.02
C VAL A 61 6.11 -2.54 -6.22
N GLU A 62 7.06 -3.46 -6.06
CA GLU A 62 7.21 -4.59 -6.98
C GLU A 62 6.75 -5.86 -6.27
N ARG A 63 5.58 -6.37 -6.66
CA ARG A 63 5.00 -7.60 -6.12
C ARG A 63 5.29 -8.75 -7.08
N LEU A 64 6.01 -9.74 -6.60
CA LEU A 64 6.29 -10.99 -7.29
C LEU A 64 5.40 -12.09 -6.70
N ILE A 65 4.67 -12.80 -7.55
CA ILE A 65 3.84 -13.95 -7.19
C ILE A 65 4.40 -15.14 -7.96
N GLU A 66 5.06 -16.06 -7.28
CA GLU A 66 5.55 -17.30 -7.87
C GLU A 66 4.63 -18.46 -7.52
N VAL A 67 3.98 -19.02 -8.53
CA VAL A 67 3.05 -20.14 -8.38
C VAL A 67 3.82 -21.44 -8.53
N SER A 68 3.66 -22.36 -7.57
CA SER A 68 4.19 -23.71 -7.64
C SER A 68 3.10 -24.76 -7.45
N HIS A 69 2.99 -25.69 -8.41
CA HIS A 69 2.10 -26.86 -8.28
C HIS A 69 2.57 -27.85 -7.19
N TRP A 70 3.76 -27.66 -6.62
CA TRP A 70 4.31 -28.53 -5.57
C TRP A 70 3.77 -28.21 -4.17
N GLY A 71 2.97 -27.15 -3.99
CA GLY A 71 2.15 -27.00 -2.80
C GLY A 71 1.87 -25.57 -2.33
N ASN A 72 2.72 -24.59 -2.66
CA ASN A 72 2.59 -23.22 -2.19
C ASN A 72 2.71 -22.19 -3.32
N ILE A 73 2.25 -20.98 -3.01
CA ILE A 73 2.50 -19.78 -3.80
C ILE A 73 3.39 -18.89 -2.94
N ALA A 74 4.55 -18.51 -3.48
CA ALA A 74 5.48 -17.61 -2.80
C ALA A 74 5.22 -16.17 -3.26
N ILE A 75 5.12 -15.25 -2.32
CA ILE A 75 4.94 -13.83 -2.57
C ILE A 75 6.15 -13.08 -2.03
N GLU A 76 6.75 -12.24 -2.87
CA GLU A 76 7.81 -11.31 -2.47
C GLU A 76 7.43 -9.89 -2.92
N GLU A 77 7.43 -8.95 -1.99
CA GLU A 77 7.14 -7.55 -2.24
C GLU A 77 8.35 -6.69 -1.91
N LYS A 78 8.88 -5.99 -2.92
CA LYS A 78 9.90 -4.95 -2.74
C LYS A 78 9.19 -3.61 -2.63
N ILE A 79 9.31 -2.98 -1.46
CA ILE A 79 8.52 -1.81 -1.09
C ILE A 79 9.47 -0.65 -0.83
N GLU A 80 9.26 0.44 -1.55
CA GLU A 80 9.89 1.73 -1.32
C GLU A 80 8.91 2.69 -0.64
N VAL A 81 9.21 3.11 0.57
CA VAL A 81 8.37 4.02 1.36
C VAL A 81 9.11 5.34 1.60
N GLU A 82 8.41 6.45 1.43
CA GLU A 82 8.90 7.80 1.73
C GLU A 82 7.96 8.49 2.72
N HIS A 83 8.52 9.23 3.67
CA HIS A 83 7.73 10.17 4.44
C HIS A 83 7.57 11.48 3.67
N THR A 84 6.42 11.69 3.02
CA THR A 84 6.15 12.82 2.12
C THR A 84 5.61 14.08 2.81
N GLY A 85 5.38 14.02 4.13
CA GLY A 85 5.01 15.18 4.94
C GLY A 85 6.13 16.22 5.13
N ALA A 86 5.96 17.11 6.13
CA ALA A 86 6.88 18.21 6.39
C ALA A 86 8.34 17.73 6.61
N LYS A 87 9.25 18.23 5.77
CA LYS A 87 10.67 17.85 5.80
C LYS A 87 11.35 18.27 7.10
N LEU A 88 12.24 17.42 7.60
CA LEU A 88 13.06 17.75 8.75
C LEU A 88 14.00 18.92 8.40
N LYS A 89 13.95 19.99 9.19
CA LYS A 89 14.87 21.12 9.10
C LYS A 89 15.81 21.09 10.31
N GLY A 90 17.11 21.18 10.05
CA GLY A 90 18.14 21.12 11.08
C GLY A 90 18.63 19.69 11.36
N PRO A 91 19.51 19.51 12.35
CA PRO A 91 20.09 18.22 12.67
C PRO A 91 19.08 17.30 13.39
N PHE A 92 19.24 15.99 13.18
CA PHE A 92 18.56 14.98 13.98
C PHE A 92 19.40 14.60 15.21
N SER A 93 18.80 14.67 16.40
CA SER A 93 19.42 14.26 17.66
C SER A 93 18.71 13.03 18.21
N ARG A 94 19.43 11.90 18.29
CA ARG A 94 18.91 10.66 18.87
C ARG A 94 18.60 10.81 20.36
N TYR A 95 19.43 11.56 21.08
CA TYR A 95 19.26 11.81 22.52
C TYR A 95 17.94 12.54 22.79
N ASP A 96 17.68 13.64 22.08
CA ASP A 96 16.45 14.44 22.27
C ASP A 96 15.22 13.64 21.86
N TYR A 97 15.33 12.84 20.80
CA TYR A 97 14.26 11.98 20.31
C TYR A 97 13.89 10.85 21.29
N GLN A 98 14.86 10.35 22.07
CA GLN A 98 14.62 9.30 23.07
C GLN A 98 14.21 9.86 24.43
N GLN A 99 14.72 11.04 24.79
CA GLN A 99 14.43 11.68 26.06
C GLN A 99 12.98 12.13 26.16
N ASP A 100 12.43 12.73 25.10
CA ASP A 100 11.03 13.16 25.06
C ASP A 100 10.20 12.26 24.14
N HIS A 101 9.23 11.56 24.72
CA HIS A 101 8.31 10.71 23.96
C HIS A 101 7.45 11.49 22.96
N HIS A 102 7.22 12.78 23.21
CA HIS A 102 6.47 13.69 22.33
C HIS A 102 7.34 14.26 21.21
N SER A 103 8.65 14.01 21.24
CA SER A 103 9.57 14.44 20.18
C SER A 103 9.27 13.69 18.88
N GLY A 104 9.18 14.45 17.79
CA GLY A 104 8.84 13.95 16.46
C GLY A 104 7.43 13.34 16.36
N PRO A 105 6.36 14.08 16.71
CA PRO A 105 4.99 13.54 16.69
C PRO A 105 4.50 13.18 15.28
N ALA A 106 5.07 13.79 14.24
CA ALA A 106 4.81 13.47 12.84
C ALA A 106 5.71 12.34 12.30
N SER A 107 6.75 11.93 13.04
CA SER A 107 7.67 10.88 12.57
C SER A 107 7.04 9.50 12.64
N VAL A 108 7.45 8.62 11.73
CA VAL A 108 6.96 7.25 11.67
C VAL A 108 7.97 6.32 12.31
N ARG A 109 7.55 5.68 13.41
CA ARG A 109 8.35 4.70 14.17
C ARG A 109 8.11 3.27 13.72
N SER A 110 6.86 2.96 13.40
CA SER A 110 6.40 1.67 12.93
C SER A 110 5.08 1.83 12.20
N TYR A 111 4.72 0.83 11.42
CA TYR A 111 3.41 0.70 10.80
C TYR A 111 3.04 -0.78 10.72
N LYS A 112 1.74 -1.06 10.61
CA LYS A 112 1.22 -2.42 10.60
C LYS A 112 0.90 -2.82 9.17
N THR A 113 1.27 -4.03 8.82
CA THR A 113 0.89 -4.72 7.59
C THR A 113 -0.03 -5.88 7.95
N ILE A 114 -1.00 -6.17 7.10
CA ILE A 114 -1.96 -7.26 7.30
C ILE A 114 -1.71 -8.26 6.19
N LEU A 115 -1.38 -9.48 6.57
CA LEU A 115 -1.19 -10.61 5.66
C LEU A 115 -2.38 -11.57 5.76
N PRO A 116 -2.63 -12.38 4.73
CA PRO A 116 -3.62 -13.46 4.79
C PRO A 116 -3.39 -14.37 6.00
N ALA A 117 -4.48 -14.94 6.54
CA ALA A 117 -4.41 -15.84 7.72
C ALA A 117 -3.51 -17.07 7.49
N SER A 118 -3.41 -17.51 6.24
CA SER A 118 -2.62 -18.66 5.81
C SER A 118 -1.16 -18.33 5.48
N ALA A 119 -0.73 -17.08 5.72
CA ALA A 119 0.65 -16.68 5.49
C ALA A 119 1.64 -17.41 6.42
N SER A 120 2.62 -18.09 5.82
CA SER A 120 3.72 -18.78 6.49
C SER A 120 5.09 -18.27 6.01
N ASP A 121 6.16 -18.64 6.71
CA ASP A 121 7.55 -18.35 6.34
C ASP A 121 7.82 -16.86 6.06
N VAL A 122 7.19 -15.98 6.87
CA VAL A 122 7.32 -14.54 6.71
C VAL A 122 8.75 -14.09 7.00
N TYR A 123 9.35 -13.36 6.06
CA TYR A 123 10.65 -12.73 6.25
C TYR A 123 10.62 -11.25 5.89
N TYR A 124 11.38 -10.46 6.66
CA TYR A 124 11.49 -9.01 6.51
C TYR A 124 12.96 -8.62 6.46
N ARG A 125 13.40 -8.16 5.28
CA ARG A 125 14.81 -7.88 4.98
C ARG A 125 14.97 -6.58 4.21
N ASP A 126 16.16 -6.01 4.23
CA ASP A 126 16.55 -4.96 3.29
C ASP A 126 17.77 -5.39 2.48
N THR A 127 18.33 -4.45 1.70
CA THR A 127 19.54 -4.67 0.91
C THR A 127 20.75 -5.06 1.76
N ASN A 128 20.73 -4.75 3.05
CA ASN A 128 21.83 -4.99 3.98
C ASN A 128 21.59 -6.25 4.85
N GLY A 129 20.50 -6.98 4.60
CA GLY A 129 20.18 -8.25 5.24
C GLY A 129 18.94 -8.18 6.12
N ASN A 130 18.88 -9.06 7.13
CA ASN A 130 17.69 -9.22 7.94
C ASN A 130 17.39 -7.97 8.80
N ILE A 131 16.11 -7.66 8.99
CA ILE A 131 15.64 -6.66 9.95
C ILE A 131 14.89 -7.40 11.06
N SER A 132 15.48 -7.46 12.26
CA SER A 132 14.90 -8.17 13.41
C SER A 132 13.81 -7.38 14.13
N THR A 133 13.63 -6.09 13.81
CA THR A 133 12.66 -5.21 14.45
C THR A 133 11.28 -5.35 13.81
N SER A 134 10.69 -6.54 13.94
CA SER A 134 9.32 -6.85 13.50
C SER A 134 8.60 -7.68 14.56
N ASN A 135 7.27 -7.56 14.64
CA ASN A 135 6.45 -8.37 15.54
C ASN A 135 5.24 -8.94 14.78
N MET A 136 5.19 -10.26 14.66
CA MET A 136 4.13 -10.99 13.97
C MET A 136 3.12 -11.53 15.00
N LYS A 137 1.84 -11.28 14.75
CA LYS A 137 0.71 -11.80 15.55
C LYS A 137 -0.24 -12.55 14.65
N VAL A 138 -0.26 -13.87 14.80
CA VAL A 138 -1.21 -14.73 14.09
C VAL A 138 -2.57 -14.64 14.80
N LYS A 139 -3.59 -14.16 14.08
CA LYS A 139 -4.98 -14.18 14.52
C LYS A 139 -5.75 -15.22 13.70
N LYS A 140 -7.01 -15.47 14.06
CA LYS A 140 -7.87 -16.43 13.37
C LYS A 140 -8.11 -16.07 11.90
N ASP A 141 -8.33 -14.79 11.62
CA ASP A 141 -8.78 -14.33 10.31
C ASP A 141 -7.70 -13.59 9.51
N LEU A 142 -6.54 -13.31 10.13
CA LEU A 142 -5.44 -12.57 9.52
C LEU A 142 -4.13 -12.74 10.30
N VAL A 143 -3.02 -12.35 9.69
CA VAL A 143 -1.73 -12.18 10.37
C VAL A 143 -1.40 -10.69 10.43
N GLU A 144 -1.21 -10.14 11.63
CA GLU A 144 -0.72 -8.76 11.79
C GLU A 144 0.79 -8.74 11.90
N LEU A 145 1.43 -7.83 11.17
CA LEU A 145 2.87 -7.63 11.22
C LEU A 145 3.17 -6.17 11.54
N ASP A 146 3.67 -5.90 12.76
CA ASP A 146 4.22 -4.58 13.13
C ASP A 146 5.64 -4.48 12.60
N LEU A 147 5.85 -3.64 11.59
CA LEU A 147 7.13 -3.43 10.93
C LEU A 147 7.78 -2.15 11.45
N ARG A 148 9.01 -2.27 11.96
CA ARG A 148 9.83 -1.13 12.34
C ARG A 148 11.00 -1.02 11.37
N PRO A 149 11.08 0.07 10.59
CA PRO A 149 12.27 0.37 9.80
C PRO A 149 13.51 0.53 10.70
N ARG A 150 14.72 0.42 10.12
CA ARG A 150 15.98 0.56 10.88
C ARG A 150 16.14 1.91 11.59
N TYR A 151 15.44 2.93 11.12
CA TYR A 151 15.41 4.27 11.68
C TYR A 151 14.00 4.88 11.54
N PRO A 152 13.59 5.77 12.45
CA PRO A 152 12.32 6.48 12.32
C PRO A 152 12.32 7.32 11.05
N LEU A 153 11.19 7.39 10.34
CA LEU A 153 11.09 8.20 9.13
C LEU A 153 10.60 9.60 9.50
N PHE A 154 11.44 10.60 9.26
CA PHE A 154 11.07 12.01 9.25
C PHE A 154 10.82 12.46 7.81
N GLY A 155 10.17 13.61 7.61
CA GLY A 155 9.87 14.10 6.26
C GLY A 155 11.08 14.16 5.34
N GLY A 156 10.94 13.57 4.16
CA GLY A 156 11.97 13.38 3.14
C GLY A 156 12.84 12.13 3.33
N TRP A 157 12.68 11.36 4.41
CA TRP A 157 13.42 10.12 4.62
C TRP A 157 12.71 8.97 3.92
N ARG A 158 13.50 8.04 3.38
CA ARG A 158 13.03 6.91 2.57
C ARG A 158 13.52 5.60 3.17
N SER A 159 12.69 4.57 3.15
CA SER A 159 13.08 3.20 3.49
C SER A 159 12.78 2.28 2.32
N HIS A 160 13.65 1.31 2.10
CA HIS A 160 13.46 0.27 1.11
C HIS A 160 13.64 -1.09 1.80
N TYR A 161 12.66 -1.97 1.63
CA TYR A 161 12.68 -3.29 2.21
C TYR A 161 11.97 -4.30 1.32
N THR A 162 12.20 -5.57 1.63
CA THR A 162 11.55 -6.71 1.01
C THR A 162 10.78 -7.46 2.09
N LEU A 163 9.50 -7.68 1.84
CA LEU A 163 8.62 -8.51 2.65
C LEU A 163 8.24 -9.73 1.80
N GLY A 164 8.46 -10.93 2.31
CA GLY A 164 8.03 -12.13 1.62
C GLY A 164 7.37 -13.12 2.56
N TYR A 165 6.48 -13.94 1.99
CA TYR A 165 5.70 -14.95 2.69
C TYR A 165 5.18 -15.99 1.71
N ASN A 166 4.81 -17.16 2.21
CA ASN A 166 4.17 -18.23 1.47
C ASN A 166 2.69 -18.32 1.82
N VAL A 167 1.88 -18.76 0.88
CA VAL A 167 0.49 -19.18 1.12
C VAL A 167 0.24 -20.55 0.50
N PRO A 168 -0.67 -21.37 1.07
CA PRO A 168 -1.04 -22.65 0.48
C PRO A 168 -1.73 -22.46 -0.88
N SER A 169 -1.31 -23.23 -1.87
CA SER A 169 -1.84 -23.14 -3.24
C SER A 169 -3.35 -23.43 -3.32
N TYR A 170 -3.86 -24.38 -2.52
CA TYR A 170 -5.27 -24.80 -2.54
C TYR A 170 -6.27 -23.70 -2.18
N GLU A 171 -5.85 -22.61 -1.54
CA GLU A 171 -6.74 -21.49 -1.22
C GLU A 171 -6.95 -20.53 -2.40
N TYR A 172 -5.99 -20.46 -3.32
CA TYR A 172 -5.94 -19.43 -4.37
C TYR A 172 -5.92 -20.02 -5.79
N LEU A 173 -5.57 -21.29 -5.94
CA LEU A 173 -5.46 -22.00 -7.22
C LEU A 173 -6.59 -23.03 -7.34
N TYR A 174 -7.46 -22.82 -8.32
CA TYR A 174 -8.54 -23.72 -8.67
C TYR A 174 -8.19 -24.46 -9.96
N HIS A 175 -8.68 -25.69 -10.13
CA HIS A 175 -8.44 -26.43 -11.35
C HIS A 175 -9.66 -27.25 -11.78
N SER A 176 -9.77 -27.51 -13.07
CA SER A 176 -10.74 -28.41 -13.68
C SER A 176 -10.08 -29.13 -14.85
N GLY A 177 -9.73 -30.40 -14.68
CA GLY A 177 -8.87 -31.11 -15.64
C GLY A 177 -7.52 -30.40 -15.78
N ASP A 178 -7.20 -29.99 -17.01
CA ASP A 178 -5.96 -29.29 -17.37
C ASP A 178 -6.09 -27.76 -17.34
N GLU A 179 -7.27 -27.22 -16.97
CA GLU A 179 -7.48 -25.79 -16.81
C GLU A 179 -7.22 -25.36 -15.37
N PHE A 180 -6.44 -24.29 -15.20
CA PHE A 180 -6.13 -23.70 -13.90
C PHE A 180 -6.66 -22.26 -13.83
N LEU A 181 -7.06 -21.85 -12.63
CA LEU A 181 -7.51 -20.49 -12.36
C LEU A 181 -6.83 -20.02 -11.08
N LEU A 182 -5.93 -19.04 -11.20
CA LEU A 182 -5.37 -18.32 -10.07
C LEU A 182 -6.27 -17.12 -9.75
N LYS A 183 -6.70 -17.02 -8.49
CA LYS A 183 -7.43 -15.85 -7.98
C LYS A 183 -6.68 -15.27 -6.80
N MET A 184 -6.11 -14.08 -6.96
CA MET A 184 -5.31 -13.41 -5.91
C MET A 184 -5.47 -11.89 -5.96
N ARG A 185 -5.12 -11.23 -4.86
CA ARG A 185 -5.10 -9.77 -4.78
C ARG A 185 -3.99 -9.18 -5.65
N ALA A 186 -4.31 -8.15 -6.42
CA ALA A 186 -3.32 -7.45 -7.25
C ALA A 186 -2.27 -6.69 -6.41
N ILE A 187 -2.68 -6.23 -5.23
CA ILE A 187 -1.90 -5.58 -4.17
C ILE A 187 -2.51 -5.96 -2.82
N ASP A 188 -1.69 -6.11 -1.77
CA ASP A 188 -2.18 -6.34 -0.40
C ASP A 188 -2.11 -5.07 0.44
N HIS A 189 -2.68 -5.16 1.63
CA HIS A 189 -2.55 -4.13 2.63
C HIS A 189 -1.10 -3.93 3.08
N ILE A 190 -0.52 -2.75 2.82
CA ILE A 190 0.82 -2.37 3.30
C ILE A 190 0.72 -1.66 4.65
N PHE A 191 -0.13 -0.63 4.74
CA PHE A 191 -0.50 0.09 5.97
C PHE A 191 -1.88 0.77 5.78
N ASP A 192 -2.54 1.13 6.88
CA ASP A 192 -3.86 1.79 6.85
C ASP A 192 -3.82 3.08 6.01
N ASP A 193 -4.82 3.31 5.16
CA ASP A 193 -4.89 4.47 4.25
C ASP A 193 -3.71 4.55 3.26
N MET A 194 -3.16 3.40 2.82
CA MET A 194 -2.02 3.38 1.91
C MET A 194 -2.26 4.16 0.61
N GLN A 195 -1.24 4.90 0.20
CA GLN A 195 -1.11 5.49 -1.12
C GLN A 195 0.14 4.94 -1.79
N VAL A 196 -0.03 4.38 -2.99
CA VAL A 196 1.04 3.80 -3.78
C VAL A 196 1.10 4.49 -5.13
N ASP A 197 2.23 5.13 -5.43
CA ASP A 197 2.40 5.89 -6.67
C ASP A 197 2.53 4.97 -7.88
N GLU A 198 3.30 3.88 -7.73
CA GLU A 198 3.49 2.86 -8.77
C GLU A 198 3.46 1.44 -8.19
N LEU A 199 2.56 0.60 -8.71
CA LEU A 199 2.49 -0.83 -8.48
C LEU A 199 2.94 -1.56 -9.74
N VAL A 200 3.88 -2.48 -9.61
CA VAL A 200 4.25 -3.46 -10.62
C VAL A 200 4.03 -4.85 -10.06
N THR A 201 3.11 -5.60 -10.65
CA THR A 201 2.85 -6.99 -10.26
C THR A 201 3.35 -7.93 -11.35
N LYS A 202 4.13 -8.93 -10.93
CA LYS A 202 4.71 -9.97 -11.79
C LYS A 202 4.26 -11.32 -11.28
N ILE A 203 3.66 -12.11 -12.15
CA ILE A 203 3.15 -13.44 -11.84
C ILE A 203 4.01 -14.44 -12.61
N ILE A 204 4.84 -15.19 -11.89
CA ILE A 204 5.64 -16.28 -12.45
C ILE A 204 4.78 -17.55 -12.41
N LEU A 205 4.51 -18.09 -13.59
CA LEU A 205 3.74 -19.32 -13.74
C LEU A 205 4.66 -20.53 -13.92
N PRO A 206 4.20 -21.74 -13.59
CA PRO A 206 4.93 -22.97 -13.86
C PRO A 206 5.27 -23.15 -15.35
N GLU A 207 6.38 -23.84 -15.62
CA GLU A 207 6.78 -24.23 -16.97
C GLU A 207 5.66 -25.04 -17.66
N GLY A 208 5.43 -24.81 -18.95
CA GLY A 208 4.34 -25.44 -19.71
C GLY A 208 2.99 -24.72 -19.65
N SER A 209 2.86 -23.64 -18.87
CA SER A 209 1.63 -22.82 -18.86
C SER A 209 1.39 -22.16 -20.23
N SER A 210 0.19 -22.31 -20.77
CA SER A 210 -0.19 -21.81 -22.11
C SER A 210 -1.60 -21.22 -22.10
N ASN A 211 -1.99 -20.51 -23.17
CA ASN A 211 -3.33 -19.90 -23.31
C ASN A 211 -3.73 -18.93 -22.19
N ILE A 212 -2.75 -18.16 -21.70
CA ILE A 212 -2.89 -17.35 -20.49
C ILE A 212 -3.80 -16.14 -20.71
N LYS A 213 -4.81 -15.97 -19.87
CA LYS A 213 -5.76 -14.86 -19.92
C LYS A 213 -5.90 -14.17 -18.56
N LEU A 214 -5.42 -12.93 -18.50
CA LEU A 214 -5.55 -12.06 -17.34
C LEU A 214 -6.87 -11.27 -17.36
N ASN A 215 -7.68 -11.45 -16.33
CA ASN A 215 -8.89 -10.67 -16.07
C ASN A 215 -8.67 -9.81 -14.82
N MET A 216 -8.74 -8.49 -14.99
CA MET A 216 -8.52 -7.53 -13.90
C MET A 216 -9.85 -6.90 -13.45
N PRO A 217 -10.00 -6.60 -12.14
CA PRO A 217 -11.20 -5.92 -11.63
C PRO A 217 -11.27 -4.43 -12.02
N TYR A 218 -10.15 -3.86 -12.47
CA TYR A 218 -10.04 -2.47 -12.91
C TYR A 218 -8.96 -2.33 -14.00
N SER A 219 -8.92 -1.17 -14.64
CA SER A 219 -7.93 -0.88 -15.69
C SER A 219 -6.50 -0.86 -15.14
N VAL A 220 -5.62 -1.61 -15.81
CA VAL A 220 -4.17 -1.67 -15.61
C VAL A 220 -3.45 -1.61 -16.94
N ALA A 221 -2.19 -1.20 -16.94
CA ALA A 221 -1.33 -1.27 -18.12
C ALA A 221 -0.58 -2.60 -18.12
N ARG A 222 -0.80 -3.42 -19.14
CA ARG A 222 -0.06 -4.68 -19.31
C ARG A 222 1.38 -4.39 -19.76
N ILE A 223 2.32 -5.09 -19.17
CA ILE A 223 3.74 -5.07 -19.55
C ILE A 223 3.99 -6.30 -20.45
N PRO A 224 4.91 -6.22 -21.43
CA PRO A 224 5.28 -7.39 -22.23
C PRO A 224 5.65 -8.58 -21.36
N ASP A 225 5.12 -9.76 -21.72
CA ASP A 225 5.42 -10.99 -21.03
C ASP A 225 6.92 -11.31 -21.17
N SER A 226 7.49 -11.92 -20.13
CA SER A 226 8.91 -12.30 -20.11
C SER A 226 9.08 -13.75 -19.66
N LEU A 227 10.29 -14.27 -19.75
CA LEU A 227 10.64 -15.57 -19.19
C LEU A 227 11.47 -15.38 -17.91
N HIS A 228 11.19 -16.20 -16.91
CA HIS A 228 11.98 -16.33 -15.70
C HIS A 228 12.65 -17.70 -15.67
N PHE A 229 13.91 -17.76 -15.26
CA PHE A 229 14.66 -19.00 -15.15
C PHE A 229 15.08 -19.16 -13.69
N THR A 230 14.63 -20.25 -13.08
CA THR A 230 15.00 -20.68 -11.74
C THR A 230 15.48 -22.13 -11.76
N TYR A 231 15.65 -22.73 -10.58
CA TYR A 231 16.05 -24.11 -10.44
C TYR A 231 15.05 -25.07 -11.13
N LEU A 232 15.61 -26.09 -11.79
CA LEU A 232 14.87 -27.14 -12.50
C LEU A 232 14.07 -26.69 -13.73
N ASP A 233 14.31 -25.49 -14.26
CA ASP A 233 13.66 -25.02 -15.48
C ASP A 233 14.47 -25.39 -16.73
N THR A 234 13.79 -25.82 -17.80
CA THR A 234 14.45 -26.16 -19.09
C THR A 234 14.17 -25.15 -20.19
N THR A 235 12.91 -24.76 -20.36
CA THR A 235 12.44 -23.80 -21.37
C THR A 235 12.12 -22.42 -20.79
N GLY A 236 12.05 -22.33 -19.46
CA GLY A 236 11.76 -21.11 -18.72
C GLY A 236 10.28 -20.96 -18.37
N ARG A 237 10.02 -20.18 -17.33
CA ARG A 237 8.68 -19.93 -16.78
C ARG A 237 8.09 -18.66 -17.37
N PRO A 238 6.85 -18.69 -17.91
CA PRO A 238 6.21 -17.48 -18.40
C PRO A 238 5.86 -16.54 -17.24
N VAL A 239 6.14 -15.25 -17.42
CA VAL A 239 5.87 -14.19 -16.46
C VAL A 239 4.89 -13.21 -17.03
N ILE A 240 3.73 -13.11 -16.40
CA ILE A 240 2.71 -12.12 -16.74
C ILE A 240 2.90 -10.90 -15.85
N SER A 241 3.05 -9.74 -16.48
CA SER A 241 3.36 -8.50 -15.76
C SER A 241 2.36 -7.41 -16.08
N PHE A 242 1.98 -6.63 -15.07
CA PHE A 242 1.16 -5.43 -15.24
C PHE A 242 1.58 -4.33 -14.27
N THR A 243 1.26 -3.09 -14.61
CA THR A 243 1.51 -1.90 -13.79
C THR A 243 0.26 -1.05 -13.63
N LYS A 244 0.17 -0.38 -12.48
CA LYS A 244 -0.86 0.60 -12.19
C LYS A 244 -0.26 1.74 -11.37
N LYS A 245 -0.69 2.96 -11.66
CA LYS A 245 -0.34 4.16 -10.89
C LYS A 245 -1.50 4.60 -10.00
N ASN A 246 -1.18 5.35 -8.93
CA ASN A 246 -2.16 5.91 -7.99
C ASN A 246 -3.08 4.84 -7.40
N VAL A 247 -2.47 3.83 -6.77
CA VAL A 247 -3.19 2.74 -6.10
C VAL A 247 -3.44 3.15 -4.64
N VAL A 248 -4.63 2.83 -4.16
CA VAL A 248 -5.09 3.10 -2.79
C VAL A 248 -5.73 1.83 -2.22
N GLU A 249 -6.03 1.82 -0.92
CA GLU A 249 -6.61 0.65 -0.23
C GLU A 249 -7.85 0.07 -0.91
N ASN A 250 -8.73 0.90 -1.50
CA ASN A 250 -9.92 0.43 -2.24
C ASN A 250 -9.62 -0.40 -3.51
N HIS A 251 -8.35 -0.43 -3.95
CA HIS A 251 -7.89 -1.26 -5.07
C HIS A 251 -7.41 -2.65 -4.63
N ILE A 252 -7.48 -2.99 -3.34
CA ILE A 252 -7.28 -4.36 -2.85
C ILE A 252 -8.46 -5.21 -3.34
N GLN A 253 -8.31 -5.76 -4.55
CA GLN A 253 -9.30 -6.60 -5.21
C GLN A 253 -8.59 -7.75 -5.92
N ASP A 254 -9.32 -8.85 -6.08
CA ASP A 254 -8.80 -10.05 -6.70
C ASP A 254 -8.77 -9.92 -8.23
N PHE A 255 -7.65 -10.26 -8.83
CA PHE A 255 -7.58 -10.58 -10.25
C PHE A 255 -7.81 -12.07 -10.46
N GLN A 256 -8.11 -12.43 -11.71
CA GLN A 256 -8.23 -13.81 -12.15
C GLN A 256 -7.27 -14.05 -13.32
N LEU A 257 -6.46 -15.10 -13.23
CA LEU A 257 -5.59 -15.53 -14.31
C LEU A 257 -5.93 -16.98 -14.65
N ARG A 258 -6.38 -17.18 -15.90
CA ARG A 258 -6.64 -18.50 -16.48
C ARG A 258 -5.46 -18.91 -17.34
#